data_AF-A0A0Z8UAV7-F1
#
_entry.id   AF-A0A0Z8UAV7-F1
#
_cell.length_a   1.000
_cell.length_b   1.000
_cell.length_c   1.000
_cell.angle_alpha   90.00
_cell.angle_beta   90.00
_cell.angle_gamma   90.00
#
_symmetry.space_group_name_H-M   'P 1'
#
loop_
_entity.id
_entity.type
_entity.pdbx_description
1 polymer ?
#
loop_
_entity_poly.entity_id
_entity_poly.type
_entity_poly.pdbx_seq_one_letter_code
_entity_poly.pdbx_strand_id
1 'polypeptide(L)'
;MIFQAKITSSVSRPVTIDDICPNCKKPTNPHLVNSSYFPLGEENTSLVLTFRCLGCKHFWTEEFIATRHQINSYTEKYEIEHLKVTPSLPSDIPISDDVKLVSPIGKQIYVQALKAEHEQLDHIAGIGYRKALEFFVKDFSIVTNPDDEDKIIKMPLKQVIEKYIKDDDLKTFALASAYIGNDEGHYYRNNPDKDFSHLKNYLHGVIHYMEMKLNFLDAQELVNRSKKS
;
A
#
# COMPACT_ATOMS: atom_id res chain seq x y z
N MET A 1 -8.34 -22.32 -17.25
CA MET A 1 -7.75 -22.83 -18.51
C MET A 1 -6.38 -23.42 -18.25
N ILE A 2 -5.94 -24.41 -19.04
CA ILE A 2 -4.69 -25.14 -18.82
C ILE A 2 -3.66 -24.79 -19.91
N PHE A 3 -2.45 -24.41 -19.50
CA PHE A 3 -1.33 -24.08 -20.39
C PHE A 3 -0.08 -24.87 -20.02
N GLN A 4 0.86 -25.05 -20.95
CA GLN A 4 2.14 -25.69 -20.66
C GLN A 4 3.18 -24.65 -20.28
N ALA A 5 3.62 -24.66 -19.03
CA ALA A 5 4.74 -23.84 -18.54
C ALA A 5 6.05 -24.61 -18.71
N LYS A 6 7.04 -23.98 -19.34
CA LYS A 6 8.40 -24.55 -19.43
C LYS A 6 9.10 -24.40 -18.08
N ILE A 7 9.68 -25.48 -17.57
CA ILE A 7 10.51 -25.49 -16.35
C ILE A 7 11.99 -25.56 -16.74
N THR A 8 12.31 -26.30 -17.80
CA THR A 8 13.65 -26.37 -18.40
C THR A 8 13.54 -26.34 -19.93
N SER A 9 14.65 -26.53 -20.65
CA SER A 9 14.65 -26.67 -22.11
C SER A 9 13.89 -27.91 -22.60
N SER A 10 13.76 -28.95 -21.77
CA SER A 10 13.15 -30.24 -22.12
C SER A 10 11.92 -30.60 -21.29
N VAL A 11 11.67 -29.91 -20.17
CA VAL A 11 10.56 -30.21 -19.25
C VAL A 11 9.53 -29.09 -19.26
N SER A 12 8.27 -29.46 -19.49
CA SER A 12 7.10 -28.60 -19.27
C SER A 12 6.06 -29.29 -18.40
N ARG A 13 5.21 -28.50 -17.75
CA ARG A 13 4.11 -28.99 -16.93
C ARG A 13 2.86 -28.12 -17.10
N PRO A 14 1.66 -28.71 -16.93
CA PRO A 14 0.42 -27.95 -17.01
C PRO A 14 0.30 -26.98 -15.84
N VAL A 15 -0.14 -25.76 -16.13
CA VAL A 15 -0.53 -24.74 -15.15
C VAL A 15 -1.94 -24.26 -15.44
N THR A 16 -2.67 -23.88 -14.41
CA THR A 16 -4.04 -23.39 -14.52
C THR A 16 -4.08 -21.88 -14.36
N ILE A 17 -4.74 -21.19 -15.28
CA ILE A 17 -4.99 -19.75 -15.27
C ILE A 17 -6.49 -19.47 -15.32
N ASP A 18 -6.93 -18.38 -14.70
CA ASP A 18 -8.31 -17.88 -14.72
C ASP A 18 -8.81 -17.63 -16.16
N ASP A 19 -10.07 -17.91 -16.43
CA ASP A 19 -10.71 -17.61 -17.72
C ASP A 19 -11.24 -16.17 -17.81
N ILE A 20 -10.96 -15.33 -16.81
CA ILE A 20 -11.26 -13.89 -16.81
C ILE A 20 -9.99 -13.08 -17.06
N CYS A 21 -10.04 -12.17 -18.05
CA CYS A 21 -8.91 -11.26 -18.31
C CYS A 21 -8.69 -10.28 -17.13
N PRO A 22 -7.46 -10.18 -16.58
CA PRO A 22 -7.20 -9.29 -15.45
C PRO A 22 -7.32 -7.81 -15.81
N ASN A 23 -7.16 -7.45 -17.08
CA ASN A 23 -7.22 -6.06 -17.55
C ASN A 23 -8.66 -5.58 -17.78
N CYS A 24 -9.47 -6.34 -18.54
CA CYS A 24 -10.83 -5.90 -18.90
C CYS A 24 -11.95 -6.59 -18.11
N LYS A 25 -11.61 -7.56 -17.24
CA LYS A 25 -12.53 -8.32 -16.39
C LYS A 25 -13.64 -9.06 -17.16
N LYS A 26 -13.41 -9.38 -18.43
CA LYS A 26 -14.31 -10.18 -19.27
C LYS A 26 -13.76 -11.60 -19.45
N PRO A 27 -14.63 -12.60 -19.66
CA PRO A 27 -14.21 -13.93 -20.07
C PRO A 27 -13.29 -13.88 -21.30
N THR A 28 -12.24 -14.67 -21.30
CA THR A 28 -11.23 -14.69 -22.35
C THR A 28 -10.66 -16.09 -22.56
N ASN A 29 -10.31 -16.39 -23.80
CA ASN A 29 -9.40 -17.46 -24.14
C ASN A 29 -8.06 -16.81 -24.51
N PRO A 30 -7.12 -16.67 -23.57
CA PRO A 30 -5.92 -15.89 -23.78
C PRO A 30 -4.94 -16.62 -24.68
N HIS A 31 -4.29 -15.83 -25.51
CA HIS A 31 -3.18 -16.31 -26.30
C HIS A 31 -1.92 -16.33 -25.44
N LEU A 32 -1.30 -17.51 -25.26
CA LEU A 32 0.02 -17.63 -24.64
C LEU A 32 1.06 -17.08 -25.61
N VAL A 33 1.65 -15.94 -25.27
CA VAL A 33 2.63 -15.22 -26.09
C VAL A 33 4.04 -15.72 -25.80
N ASN A 34 4.35 -15.95 -24.52
CA ASN A 34 5.66 -16.39 -24.09
C ASN A 34 5.56 -17.28 -22.84
N SER A 35 6.49 -18.22 -22.71
CA SER A 35 6.75 -18.99 -21.49
C SER A 35 8.26 -19.07 -21.30
N SER A 36 8.74 -18.51 -20.20
CA SER A 36 10.15 -18.46 -19.83
C SER A 36 10.34 -18.99 -18.41
N TYR A 37 11.58 -19.39 -18.09
CA TYR A 37 11.95 -19.93 -16.79
C TYR A 37 13.29 -19.38 -16.33
N PHE A 38 13.46 -19.25 -15.01
CA PHE A 38 14.62 -18.69 -14.36
C PHE A 38 14.97 -19.54 -13.12
N PRO A 39 16.07 -20.31 -13.14
CA PRO A 39 16.51 -21.08 -11.97
C PRO A 39 16.81 -20.16 -10.79
N LEU A 40 16.29 -20.49 -9.61
CA LEU A 40 16.50 -19.76 -8.34
C LEU A 40 17.45 -20.49 -7.38
N GLY A 41 17.92 -21.67 -7.77
CA GLY A 41 18.75 -22.57 -7.00
C GLY A 41 18.73 -23.97 -7.61
N GLU A 42 19.12 -24.99 -6.84
CA GLU A 42 19.12 -26.38 -7.33
C GLU A 42 17.71 -26.97 -7.44
N GLU A 43 16.77 -26.55 -6.60
CA GLU A 43 15.44 -27.16 -6.50
C GLU A 43 14.33 -26.27 -7.06
N ASN A 44 14.53 -24.94 -7.07
CA ASN A 44 13.47 -23.99 -7.40
C ASN A 44 13.72 -23.31 -8.74
N THR A 45 12.66 -23.18 -9.53
CA THR A 45 12.68 -22.43 -10.80
C THR A 45 11.47 -21.50 -10.86
N SER A 46 11.69 -20.21 -11.08
CA SER A 46 10.64 -19.24 -11.37
C SER A 46 10.19 -19.41 -12.81
N LEU A 47 8.88 -19.44 -13.04
CA LEU A 47 8.26 -19.53 -14.36
C LEU A 47 7.48 -18.25 -14.63
N VAL A 48 7.60 -17.72 -15.83
CA VAL A 48 6.92 -16.49 -16.25
C VAL A 48 6.18 -16.76 -17.55
N LEU A 49 4.87 -16.60 -17.54
CA LEU A 49 4.02 -16.75 -18.71
C LEU A 49 3.39 -15.40 -19.05
N THR A 50 3.58 -14.96 -20.30
CA THR A 50 2.95 -13.74 -20.80
C THR A 50 1.78 -14.11 -21.69
N PHE A 51 0.62 -13.56 -21.36
CA PHE A 51 -0.64 -13.78 -22.07
C PHE A 51 -1.10 -12.51 -22.76
N ARG A 52 -1.91 -12.68 -23.81
CA ARG A 52 -2.61 -11.58 -24.46
C ARG A 52 -4.10 -11.89 -24.52
N CYS A 53 -4.91 -10.94 -24.07
CA CYS A 53 -6.37 -11.01 -24.18
C CYS A 53 -6.76 -10.83 -25.64
N LEU A 54 -7.55 -11.75 -26.21
CA LEU A 54 -8.05 -11.59 -27.58
C LEU A 54 -9.15 -10.53 -27.68
N GLY A 55 -9.85 -10.23 -26.58
CA GLY A 55 -10.90 -9.21 -26.53
C GLY A 55 -10.35 -7.78 -26.45
N CYS A 56 -9.66 -7.44 -25.36
CA CYS A 56 -9.12 -6.08 -25.17
C CYS A 56 -7.72 -5.88 -25.77
N LYS A 57 -7.10 -6.93 -26.35
CA LYS A 57 -5.78 -6.90 -27.01
C LYS A 57 -4.60 -6.54 -26.09
N HIS A 58 -4.82 -6.36 -24.79
CA HIS A 58 -3.79 -6.10 -23.79
C HIS A 58 -3.12 -7.37 -23.27
N PHE A 59 -1.87 -7.21 -22.82
CA PHE A 59 -1.05 -8.27 -22.26
C PHE A 59 -1.14 -8.30 -20.74
N TRP A 60 -0.82 -9.44 -20.15
CA TRP A 60 -0.51 -9.56 -18.72
C TRP A 60 0.46 -10.71 -18.50
N THR A 61 1.02 -10.79 -17.30
CA THR A 61 1.99 -11.80 -16.91
C THR A 61 1.48 -12.56 -15.70
N GLU A 62 1.74 -13.86 -15.68
CA GLU A 62 1.49 -14.76 -14.55
C GLU A 62 2.81 -15.41 -14.15
N GLU A 63 3.04 -15.51 -12.85
CA GLU A 63 4.27 -16.04 -12.28
C GLU A 63 4.01 -17.30 -11.49
N PHE A 64 4.93 -18.25 -11.55
CA PHE A 64 4.85 -19.51 -10.82
C PHE A 64 6.20 -19.88 -10.24
N ILE A 65 6.20 -20.72 -9.20
CA ILE A 65 7.40 -21.42 -8.75
C ILE A 65 7.20 -22.91 -9.02
N ALA A 66 8.17 -23.50 -9.71
CA ALA A 66 8.32 -24.95 -9.79
C ALA A 66 9.37 -25.41 -8.78
N THR A 67 8.95 -26.25 -7.83
CA THR A 67 9.81 -26.90 -6.86
C THR A 67 10.06 -28.34 -7.29
N ARG A 68 11.33 -28.70 -7.48
CA ARG A 68 11.78 -30.02 -7.88
C ARG A 68 12.00 -30.89 -6.65
N HIS A 69 11.28 -32.01 -6.60
CA HIS A 69 11.47 -33.05 -5.61
C HIS A 69 12.03 -34.31 -6.26
N GLN A 70 13.16 -34.81 -5.77
CA GLN A 70 13.63 -36.15 -6.14
C GLN A 70 12.83 -37.21 -5.39
N ILE A 71 12.18 -38.10 -6.14
CA ILE A 71 11.49 -39.27 -5.58
C ILE A 71 12.47 -40.43 -5.45
N ASN A 72 13.37 -40.58 -6.43
CA ASN A 72 14.48 -41.54 -6.44
C ASN A 72 15.54 -41.06 -7.45
N SER A 73 16.61 -41.84 -7.68
CA SER A 73 17.72 -41.47 -8.57
C SER A 73 17.34 -41.27 -10.05
N TYR A 74 16.14 -41.65 -10.47
CA TYR A 74 15.67 -41.58 -11.87
C TYR A 74 14.34 -40.82 -12.04
N THR A 75 13.68 -40.42 -10.96
CA THR A 75 12.33 -39.84 -10.99
C THR A 75 12.31 -38.51 -10.24
N GLU A 76 12.05 -37.45 -11.00
CA GLU A 76 11.80 -36.11 -10.47
C GLU A 76 10.30 -35.79 -10.56
N LYS A 77 9.78 -35.16 -9.51
CA LYS A 77 8.44 -34.55 -9.50
C LYS A 77 8.60 -33.04 -9.37
N TYR A 78 7.74 -32.31 -10.07
CA TYR A 78 7.65 -30.86 -9.95
C TYR A 78 6.31 -30.53 -9.29
N GLU A 79 6.35 -29.81 -8.18
CA GLU A 79 5.21 -29.11 -7.61
C GLU A 79 5.20 -27.68 -8.16
N ILE A 80 4.04 -27.19 -8.58
CA ILE A 80 3.92 -25.85 -9.18
C ILE A 80 2.93 -25.02 -8.39
N GLU A 81 3.42 -23.91 -7.88
CA GLU A 81 2.64 -22.92 -7.15
C GLU A 81 2.43 -21.67 -8.00
N HIS A 82 1.19 -21.16 -8.06
CA HIS A 82 0.87 -19.89 -8.70
C HIS A 82 1.17 -18.74 -7.73
N LEU A 83 2.09 -17.85 -8.13
CA LEU A 83 2.41 -16.66 -7.36
C LEU A 83 1.47 -15.52 -7.71
N LYS A 84 0.71 -15.07 -6.72
CA LYS A 84 -0.07 -13.83 -6.84
C LYS A 84 0.84 -12.64 -6.55
N VAL A 85 1.47 -12.12 -7.60
CA VAL A 85 2.33 -10.94 -7.51
C VAL A 85 1.48 -9.67 -7.56
N THR A 86 1.61 -8.83 -6.54
CA THR A 86 1.05 -7.49 -6.53
C THR A 86 2.19 -6.48 -6.36
N PRO A 87 2.23 -5.39 -7.15
CA PRO A 87 3.20 -4.33 -6.92
C PRO A 87 3.07 -3.81 -5.49
N SER A 88 4.11 -4.03 -4.69
CA SER A 88 4.30 -3.39 -3.40
C SER A 88 5.13 -2.13 -3.66
N LEU A 89 4.48 -0.98 -3.60
CA LEU A 89 5.19 0.29 -3.62
C LEU A 89 5.59 0.59 -2.18
N PRO A 90 6.90 0.75 -1.89
CA PRO A 90 7.30 1.29 -0.60
C PRO A 90 6.72 2.70 -0.44
N SER A 91 6.54 3.12 0.81
CA SER A 91 6.22 4.51 1.10
C SER A 91 7.31 5.42 0.53
N ASP A 92 6.92 6.53 -0.08
CA ASP A 92 7.81 7.58 -0.58
C ASP A 92 8.40 8.46 0.53
N ILE A 93 7.88 8.32 1.76
CA ILE A 93 8.48 8.83 2.99
C ILE A 93 8.77 7.71 3.98
N PRO A 94 9.81 7.82 4.82
CA PRO A 94 9.96 6.93 5.96
C PRO A 94 8.74 7.11 6.88
N ILE A 95 8.16 5.99 7.30
CA ILE A 95 7.13 5.94 8.35
C ILE A 95 7.65 4.95 9.39
N SER A 96 8.03 5.48 10.55
CA SER A 96 8.60 4.71 11.65
C SER A 96 7.67 3.59 12.13
N ASP A 97 8.25 2.59 12.81
CA ASP A 97 7.45 1.52 13.41
C ASP A 97 6.52 2.04 14.51
N ASP A 98 6.89 3.11 15.22
CA ASP A 98 6.03 3.75 16.22
C ASP A 98 4.81 4.41 15.57
N VAL A 99 4.99 5.12 14.45
CA VAL A 99 3.85 5.69 13.72
C VAL A 99 2.98 4.59 13.12
N LYS A 100 3.59 3.52 12.62
CA LYS A 100 2.86 2.34 12.14
C LYS A 100 2.06 1.67 13.27
N LEU A 101 2.59 1.65 14.49
CA LEU A 101 1.91 1.09 15.66
C LEU A 101 0.73 1.98 16.07
N VAL A 102 0.90 3.31 16.03
CA VAL A 102 -0.15 4.28 16.36
C VAL A 102 -1.26 4.30 15.31
N SER A 103 -0.93 4.33 14.02
CA SER A 103 -1.90 4.42 12.92
C SER A 103 -1.63 3.40 11.80
N PRO A 104 -1.83 2.09 12.06
CA PRO A 104 -1.56 1.04 11.07
C PRO A 104 -2.46 1.17 9.84
N ILE A 105 -3.74 1.54 10.05
CA ILE A 105 -4.70 1.76 8.97
C ILE A 105 -4.40 3.07 8.23
N GLY A 106 -3.98 4.14 8.93
CA GLY A 106 -3.52 5.37 8.29
C GLY A 106 -2.38 5.13 7.32
N LYS A 107 -1.36 4.37 7.74
CA LYS A 107 -0.25 3.93 6.88
C LYS A 107 -0.75 3.11 5.68
N GLN A 108 -1.64 2.15 5.92
CA GLN A 108 -2.17 1.31 4.84
C GLN A 108 -2.88 2.14 3.77
N ILE A 109 -3.73 3.07 4.18
CA ILE A 109 -4.46 3.97 3.27
C ILE A 109 -3.49 4.89 2.53
N TYR A 110 -2.48 5.42 3.22
CA TYR A 110 -1.44 6.25 2.62
C TYR A 110 -0.72 5.53 1.47
N VAL A 111 -0.26 4.29 1.70
CA VAL A 111 0.42 3.49 0.68
C VAL A 111 -0.51 3.15 -0.50
N GLN A 112 -1.81 2.94 -0.24
CA GLN A 112 -2.80 2.75 -1.30
C GLN A 112 -3.03 4.02 -2.13
N ALA A 113 -3.05 5.20 -1.48
CA ALA A 113 -3.14 6.48 -2.15
C ALA A 113 -1.90 6.76 -3.02
N LEU A 114 -0.72 6.44 -2.51
CA LEU A 114 0.55 6.51 -3.25
C LEU A 114 0.55 5.59 -4.47
N LYS A 115 0.01 4.37 -4.33
CA LYS A 115 -0.18 3.48 -5.47
C LYS A 115 -1.11 4.08 -6.53
N ALA A 116 -2.22 4.69 -6.11
CA ALA A 116 -3.12 5.38 -7.04
C ALA A 116 -2.42 6.55 -7.76
N GLU A 117 -1.59 7.33 -7.06
CA GLU A 117 -0.77 8.38 -7.67
C GLU A 117 0.19 7.82 -8.73
N HIS A 118 0.93 6.76 -8.42
CA HIS A 118 1.85 6.12 -9.37
C HIS A 118 1.14 5.54 -10.60
N GLU A 119 -0.13 5.15 -10.45
CA GLU A 119 -0.99 4.69 -11.54
C GLU A 119 -1.72 5.83 -12.26
N GLN A 120 -1.42 7.10 -11.94
CA GLN A 120 -2.05 8.32 -12.53
C GLN A 120 -3.56 8.39 -12.29
N LEU A 121 -4.03 7.82 -11.18
CA LEU A 121 -5.42 7.86 -10.72
C LEU A 121 -5.62 9.04 -9.75
N ASP A 122 -5.29 10.24 -10.21
CA ASP A 122 -5.15 11.46 -9.40
C ASP A 122 -6.34 11.75 -8.47
N HIS A 123 -7.56 11.66 -8.99
CA HIS A 123 -8.78 11.87 -8.19
C HIS A 123 -8.95 10.84 -7.07
N ILE A 124 -8.48 9.61 -7.27
CA ILE A 124 -8.51 8.56 -6.24
C ILE A 124 -7.37 8.76 -5.24
N ALA A 125 -6.20 9.17 -5.72
CA ALA A 125 -5.05 9.49 -4.87
C ALA A 125 -5.39 10.62 -3.88
N GLY A 126 -5.98 11.73 -4.36
CA GLY A 126 -6.41 12.85 -3.50
C GLY A 126 -7.40 12.45 -2.42
N ILE A 127 -8.43 11.67 -2.76
CA ILE A 127 -9.39 11.12 -1.80
C ILE A 127 -8.69 10.18 -0.79
N GLY A 128 -7.76 9.36 -1.27
CA GLY A 128 -6.96 8.46 -0.45
C GLY A 128 -6.10 9.21 0.57
N TYR A 129 -5.39 10.26 0.15
CA TYR A 129 -4.59 11.09 1.06
C TYR A 129 -5.44 11.83 2.09
N ARG A 130 -6.61 12.37 1.69
CA ARG A 130 -7.57 12.94 2.65
C ARG A 130 -7.98 11.93 3.70
N LYS A 131 -8.27 10.70 3.29
CA LYS A 131 -8.65 9.62 4.21
C LYS A 131 -7.50 9.22 5.12
N ALA A 132 -6.27 9.13 4.60
CA ALA A 132 -5.09 8.84 5.40
C ALA A 132 -4.87 9.90 6.49
N LEU A 133 -4.99 11.18 6.15
CA LEU A 133 -4.92 12.29 7.11
C LEU A 133 -5.91 12.12 8.27
N GLU A 134 -7.16 11.74 7.97
CA GLU A 134 -8.16 11.55 9.02
C GLU A 134 -7.73 10.51 10.05
N PHE A 135 -7.20 9.38 9.59
CA PHE A 135 -6.68 8.33 10.48
C PHE A 135 -5.48 8.81 11.28
N PHE A 136 -4.46 9.36 10.63
CA PHE A 136 -3.26 9.83 11.34
C PHE A 136 -3.58 10.84 12.44
N VAL A 137 -4.42 11.85 12.12
CA VAL A 137 -4.79 12.90 13.08
C VAL A 137 -5.65 12.34 14.21
N LYS A 138 -6.65 11.51 13.92
CA LYS A 138 -7.54 10.96 14.95
C LYS A 138 -6.80 9.96 15.85
N ASP A 139 -6.05 9.03 15.28
CA ASP A 139 -5.30 8.03 16.03
C ASP A 139 -4.28 8.71 16.95
N PHE A 140 -3.56 9.72 16.45
CA PHE A 140 -2.63 10.51 17.26
C PHE A 140 -3.33 11.31 18.38
N SER A 141 -4.51 11.86 18.08
CA SER A 141 -5.32 12.59 19.08
C SER A 141 -5.82 11.65 20.17
N ILE A 142 -6.16 10.40 19.83
CA ILE A 142 -6.59 9.36 20.80
C ILE A 142 -5.42 8.98 21.71
N VAL A 143 -4.23 8.71 21.16
CA VAL A 143 -3.03 8.38 21.96
C VAL A 143 -2.71 9.47 22.99
N THR A 144 -2.93 10.73 22.63
CA THR A 144 -2.65 11.87 23.52
C THR A 144 -3.83 12.27 24.41
N ASN A 145 -5.04 11.76 24.15
CA ASN A 145 -6.28 12.07 24.89
C ASN A 145 -7.18 10.83 24.99
N PRO A 146 -6.73 9.75 25.67
CA PRO A 146 -7.42 8.45 25.66
C PRO A 146 -8.84 8.51 26.24
N ASP A 147 -9.09 9.37 27.23
CA ASP A 147 -10.42 9.53 27.86
C ASP A 147 -11.50 10.08 26.91
N ASP A 148 -11.08 10.63 25.76
CA ASP A 148 -11.96 11.26 24.77
C ASP A 148 -12.08 10.44 23.47
N GLU A 149 -11.61 9.19 23.44
CA GLU A 149 -11.58 8.33 22.25
C GLU A 149 -12.93 8.29 21.50
N ASP A 150 -14.01 7.95 22.20
CA ASP A 150 -15.36 7.88 21.64
C ASP A 150 -15.83 9.20 21.00
N LYS A 151 -15.37 10.33 21.57
CA LYS A 151 -15.70 11.67 21.05
C LYS A 151 -14.87 11.96 19.81
N ILE A 152 -13.57 11.65 19.82
CA ILE A 152 -12.65 11.89 18.70
C ILE A 152 -13.09 11.10 17.46
N ILE A 153 -13.47 9.83 17.62
CA ILE A 153 -13.91 8.97 16.51
C ILE A 153 -15.10 9.59 15.77
N LYS A 154 -16.10 10.08 16.50
CA LYS A 154 -17.37 10.62 15.97
C LYS A 154 -17.25 12.06 15.48
N MET A 155 -16.22 12.79 15.90
CA MET A 155 -16.06 14.20 15.60
C MET A 155 -15.54 14.41 14.17
N PRO A 156 -16.04 15.43 13.44
CA PRO A 156 -15.48 15.82 12.15
C PRO A 156 -13.99 16.18 12.26
N LEU A 157 -13.19 15.79 11.27
CA LEU A 157 -11.72 15.97 11.29
C LEU A 157 -11.29 17.39 11.65
N LYS A 158 -11.89 18.42 11.03
CA LYS A 158 -11.56 19.83 11.33
C LYS A 158 -11.73 20.16 12.81
N GLN A 159 -12.82 19.68 13.44
CA GLN A 159 -13.08 19.91 14.86
C GLN A 159 -12.09 19.13 15.74
N VAL A 160 -11.70 17.92 15.34
CA VAL A 160 -10.64 17.16 16.04
C VAL A 160 -9.35 17.96 16.04
N ILE A 161 -8.93 18.47 14.88
CA ILE A 161 -7.72 19.30 14.74
C ILE A 161 -7.82 20.54 15.63
N GLU A 162 -8.92 21.27 15.56
CA GLU A 162 -9.09 22.52 16.31
C GLU A 162 -9.07 22.31 17.83
N LYS A 163 -9.66 21.20 18.30
CA LYS A 163 -9.84 20.92 19.73
C LYS A 163 -8.68 20.17 20.39
N TYR A 164 -8.10 19.18 19.71
CA TYR A 164 -7.13 18.26 20.31
C TYR A 164 -5.67 18.57 19.92
N ILE A 165 -5.44 19.21 18.78
CA ILE A 165 -4.09 19.63 18.39
C ILE A 165 -3.80 21.03 18.96
N LYS A 166 -2.91 21.07 19.96
CA LYS A 166 -2.46 22.29 20.65
C LYS A 166 -1.19 22.89 20.07
N ASP A 167 -0.37 22.08 19.42
CA ASP A 167 0.86 22.54 18.79
C ASP A 167 0.53 23.24 17.47
N ASP A 168 0.99 24.48 17.32
CA ASP A 168 0.61 25.34 16.19
C ASP A 168 1.21 24.84 14.86
N ASP A 169 2.37 24.20 14.88
CA ASP A 169 3.02 23.65 13.67
C ASP A 169 2.22 22.44 13.16
N LEU A 170 1.94 21.47 14.04
CA LEU A 170 1.08 20.33 13.67
C LEU A 170 -0.31 20.79 13.24
N LYS A 171 -0.89 21.77 13.94
CA LYS A 171 -2.21 22.30 13.62
C LYS A 171 -2.24 22.93 12.23
N THR A 172 -1.18 23.66 11.87
CA THR A 172 -1.03 24.27 10.56
C THR A 172 -0.98 23.20 9.46
N PHE A 173 -0.12 22.17 9.60
CA PHE A 173 -0.07 21.07 8.64
C PHE A 173 -1.40 20.33 8.54
N ALA A 174 -2.05 20.02 9.66
CA ALA A 174 -3.29 19.27 9.69
C ALA A 174 -4.46 20.07 9.07
N LEU A 175 -4.58 21.37 9.38
CA LEU A 175 -5.62 22.22 8.79
C LEU A 175 -5.42 22.42 7.29
N ALA A 176 -4.19 22.72 6.85
CA ALA A 176 -3.88 22.86 5.42
C ALA A 176 -4.21 21.56 4.67
N SER A 177 -3.79 20.41 5.22
CA SER A 177 -4.14 19.09 4.68
C SER A 177 -5.66 18.88 4.64
N ALA A 178 -6.40 19.27 5.69
CA ALA A 178 -7.84 19.12 5.72
C ALA A 178 -8.55 20.02 4.68
N TYR A 179 -8.04 21.22 4.41
CA TYR A 179 -8.60 22.13 3.41
C TYR A 179 -8.42 21.58 2.00
N ILE A 180 -7.19 21.18 1.65
CA ILE A 180 -6.92 20.61 0.32
C ILE A 180 -7.60 19.24 0.18
N GLY A 181 -7.56 18.41 1.21
CA GLY A 181 -8.23 17.11 1.21
C GLY A 181 -9.75 17.23 1.01
N ASN A 182 -10.39 18.27 1.55
CA ASN A 182 -11.80 18.55 1.25
C ASN A 182 -12.01 18.88 -0.22
N ASP A 183 -11.15 19.70 -0.82
CA ASP A 183 -11.24 20.05 -2.24
C ASP A 183 -11.03 18.84 -3.17
N GLU A 184 -10.20 17.86 -2.78
CA GLU A 184 -10.03 16.59 -3.52
C GLU A 184 -11.25 15.66 -3.42
N GLY A 185 -12.12 15.86 -2.42
CA GLY A 185 -13.30 15.01 -2.19
C GLY A 185 -14.64 15.67 -2.50
N HIS A 186 -14.68 16.97 -2.76
CA HIS A 186 -15.90 17.73 -3.03
C HIS A 186 -15.90 18.28 -4.45
N TYR A 187 -17.10 18.49 -5.01
CA TYR A 187 -17.28 18.99 -6.37
C TYR A 187 -16.70 20.40 -6.56
N TYR A 188 -16.88 21.27 -5.56
CA TYR A 188 -16.38 22.64 -5.56
C TYR A 188 -15.05 22.71 -4.79
N ARG A 189 -14.05 23.36 -5.38
CA ARG A 189 -12.71 23.55 -4.78
C ARG A 189 -12.57 24.97 -4.27
N ASN A 190 -12.16 25.10 -3.02
CA ASN A 190 -11.91 26.40 -2.37
C ASN A 190 -10.50 26.94 -2.64
N ASN A 191 -9.54 26.05 -2.93
CA ASN A 191 -8.13 26.34 -3.13
C ASN A 191 -7.69 25.85 -4.53
N PRO A 192 -8.12 26.52 -5.62
CA PRO A 192 -7.89 26.05 -6.98
C PRO A 192 -6.42 26.11 -7.42
N ASP A 193 -5.56 26.85 -6.71
CA ASP A 193 -4.12 26.94 -6.91
C ASP A 193 -3.33 25.79 -6.27
N LYS A 194 -4.02 24.86 -5.61
CA LYS A 194 -3.45 23.69 -4.92
C LYS A 194 -4.03 22.40 -5.51
N ASP A 195 -3.35 21.29 -5.26
CA ASP A 195 -3.71 19.94 -5.74
C ASP A 195 -3.34 18.86 -4.72
N PHE A 196 -3.59 17.60 -5.06
CA PHE A 196 -3.27 16.47 -4.19
C PHE A 196 -1.77 16.35 -3.88
N SER A 197 -0.88 16.90 -4.71
CA SER A 197 0.57 16.90 -4.43
C SER A 197 0.90 17.81 -3.24
N HIS A 198 0.23 18.96 -3.13
CA HIS A 198 0.32 19.81 -1.95
C HIS A 198 -0.23 19.12 -0.71
N LEU A 199 -1.39 18.45 -0.84
CA LEU A 199 -1.97 17.65 0.24
C LEU A 199 -0.99 16.58 0.74
N LYS A 200 -0.35 15.84 -0.17
CA LYS A 200 0.66 14.83 0.17
C LYS A 200 1.81 15.44 0.97
N ASN A 201 2.35 16.58 0.53
CA ASN A 201 3.43 17.27 1.25
C ASN A 201 3.01 17.74 2.64
N TYR A 202 1.78 18.24 2.81
CA TYR A 202 1.28 18.64 4.13
C TYR A 202 1.04 17.43 5.05
N LEU A 203 0.58 16.31 4.48
CA LEU A 203 0.44 15.04 5.18
C LEU A 203 1.80 14.47 5.63
N HIS A 204 2.86 14.63 4.82
CA HIS A 204 4.23 14.32 5.26
C HIS A 204 4.62 15.11 6.50
N GLY A 205 4.29 16.41 6.53
CA GLY A 205 4.49 17.26 7.71
C GLY A 205 3.79 16.73 8.96
N VAL A 206 2.52 16.27 8.83
CA VAL A 206 1.79 15.61 9.93
C VAL A 206 2.51 14.35 10.40
N ILE A 207 2.91 13.48 9.48
CA ILE A 207 3.57 12.20 9.80
C ILE A 207 4.93 12.44 10.49
N HIS A 208 5.77 13.32 9.95
CA HIS A 208 7.06 13.66 10.58
C HIS A 208 6.90 14.29 11.96
N TYR A 209 5.88 15.13 12.15
CA TYR A 209 5.58 15.68 13.46
C TYR A 209 5.17 14.57 14.45
N MET A 210 4.34 13.61 14.01
CA MET A 210 3.99 12.46 14.85
C MET A 210 5.23 11.66 15.26
N GLU A 211 6.14 11.37 14.31
CA GLU A 211 7.41 10.70 14.60
C GLU A 211 8.24 11.47 15.63
N MET A 212 8.41 12.79 15.41
CA MET A 212 9.12 13.65 16.35
C MET A 212 8.49 13.59 17.74
N LYS A 213 7.15 13.66 17.83
CA LYS A 213 6.47 13.68 19.13
C LYS A 213 6.55 12.34 19.87
N LEU A 214 6.44 11.22 19.16
CA LEU A 214 6.57 9.89 19.75
C LEU A 214 7.99 9.68 20.30
N ASN A 215 9.02 10.04 19.51
CA ASN A 215 10.41 10.03 19.96
C ASN A 215 10.64 10.93 21.18
N PHE A 216 10.02 12.12 21.19
CA PHE A 216 10.09 13.02 22.34
C PHE A 216 9.47 12.42 23.60
N LEU A 217 8.33 11.73 23.48
CA LEU A 217 7.66 11.09 24.63
C LEU A 217 8.50 9.97 25.22
N ASP A 218 9.13 9.14 24.38
CA ASP A 218 10.09 8.11 24.82
C ASP A 218 11.29 8.73 25.56
N ALA A 219 11.91 9.77 24.98
CA ALA A 219 13.01 10.50 25.62
C ALA A 219 12.59 11.15 26.95
N GLN A 220 11.38 11.70 27.01
CA GLN A 220 10.82 12.31 28.21
C GLN A 220 10.61 11.26 29.31
N GLU A 221 10.19 10.04 28.95
CA GLU A 221 10.08 8.94 29.89
C GLU A 221 11.44 8.60 30.51
N LEU A 222 12.49 8.47 29.69
CA LEU A 222 13.85 8.21 30.16
C LEU A 222 14.34 9.29 31.15
N VAL A 223 14.17 10.57 30.80
CA VAL A 223 14.55 11.69 31.68
C VAL A 223 13.75 11.66 32.99
N ASN A 224 12.46 11.36 32.96
CA ASN A 224 11.64 11.32 34.16
C ASN A 224 11.91 10.10 35.05
N ARG A 225 12.30 8.95 34.48
CA ARG A 225 12.77 7.77 35.24
C ARG A 225 14.02 8.11 36.06
N SER A 226 14.95 8.88 35.48
CA SER A 226 16.19 9.28 36.16
C SER A 226 15.98 10.20 37.36
N LYS A 227 14.83 10.89 37.46
CA LYS A 227 14.48 11.77 38.59
C LYS A 227 13.76 11.06 39.74
N LYS A 228 13.33 9.81 39.54
CA LYS A 228 12.66 8.98 40.56
C LYS A 228 13.63 7.99 41.24
N SER A 229 14.85 7.87 40.73
CA SER A 229 16.00 7.22 41.36
C SER A 229 16.73 8.20 42.26
#